data_AF-A0A529HSF8-F1
#
_entry.id   AF-A0A529HSF8-F1
#
_cell.length_a   1.000
_cell.length_b   1.000
_cell.length_c   1.000
_cell.angle_alpha   90.00
_cell.angle_beta   90.00
_cell.angle_gamma   90.00
#
_symmetry.space_group_name_H-M   'P 1'
#
loop_
_entity.id
_entity.type
_entity.pdbx_description
1 polymer ?
#
loop_
_entity_poly.entity_id
_entity_poly.type
_entity_poly.pdbx_seq_one_letter_code
_entity_poly.pdbx_strand_id
1 'polypeptide(L)'
;MRGQEAREQAGRKAAMATLAQSGGDEIARLWSEAGLPLEAELLRGPETGLVTVRGRIGGGGAPFNVGEATVTRATVRLPSGQVGHSYALGRDRQKAKLAAIADALWQDPAHRDVVETRVIAPLRAVLTEA
;
A
#
# COMPACT_ATOMS: atom_id res chain seq x y z
N MET A 1 25.01 -8.53 -4.13
CA MET A 1 23.67 -9.11 -4.33
C MET A 1 22.77 -8.84 -3.12
N ARG A 2 23.00 -9.44 -1.93
CA ARG A 2 22.17 -9.22 -0.71
C ARG A 2 21.86 -7.76 -0.34
N GLY A 3 22.81 -6.84 -0.52
CA GLY A 3 22.60 -5.43 -0.17
C GLY A 3 21.65 -4.67 -1.10
N GLN A 4 21.55 -5.08 -2.37
CA GLN A 4 20.65 -4.45 -3.34
C GLN A 4 19.20 -4.92 -3.14
N GLU A 5 19.01 -6.22 -2.97
CA GLU A 5 17.71 -6.82 -2.66
C GLU A 5 17.11 -6.23 -1.38
N ALA A 6 17.92 -6.04 -0.34
CA ALA A 6 17.48 -5.40 0.91
C ALA A 6 17.04 -3.94 0.69
N ARG A 7 17.74 -3.18 -0.17
CA ARG A 7 17.36 -1.80 -0.52
C ARG A 7 16.07 -1.75 -1.32
N GLU A 8 15.88 -2.67 -2.27
CA GLU A 8 14.64 -2.77 -3.05
C GLU A 8 13.44 -3.14 -2.17
N GLN A 9 13.61 -4.10 -1.26
CA GLN A 9 12.59 -4.47 -0.28
C GLN A 9 12.24 -3.29 0.65
N ALA A 10 13.26 -2.54 1.10
CA ALA A 10 13.05 -1.35 1.92
C ALA A 10 12.28 -0.25 1.15
N GLY A 11 12.63 -0.01 -0.12
CA GLY A 11 11.92 0.93 -1.00
C GLY A 11 10.45 0.54 -1.19
N ARG A 12 10.19 -0.73 -1.52
CA ARG A 12 8.83 -1.24 -1.68
C ARG A 12 8.02 -1.06 -0.40
N LYS A 13 8.59 -1.45 0.75
CA LYS A 13 7.93 -1.31 2.05
C LYS A 13 7.61 0.16 2.37
N ALA A 14 8.50 1.09 2.04
CA ALA A 14 8.27 2.51 2.24
C ALA A 14 7.17 3.07 1.32
N ALA A 15 7.08 2.61 0.07
CA ALA A 15 5.99 2.97 -0.83
C ALA A 15 4.64 2.42 -0.33
N MET A 16 4.58 1.14 0.04
CA MET A 16 3.38 0.52 0.61
C MET A 16 2.91 1.23 1.89
N ALA A 17 3.84 1.61 2.78
CA ALA A 17 3.52 2.34 4.01
C ALA A 17 2.95 3.73 3.72
N THR A 18 3.46 4.42 2.70
CA THR A 18 2.93 5.72 2.26
C THR A 18 1.47 5.58 1.82
N LEU A 19 1.18 4.62 0.92
CA LEU A 19 -0.17 4.35 0.43
C LEU A 19 -1.13 3.93 1.56
N ALA A 20 -0.67 3.12 2.50
CA ALA A 20 -1.50 2.68 3.63
C ALA A 20 -1.92 3.85 4.54
N GLN A 21 -1.05 4.84 4.74
CA GLN A 21 -1.29 6.01 5.58
C GLN A 21 -2.05 7.14 4.87
N SER A 22 -2.04 7.16 3.53
CA SER A 22 -2.66 8.22 2.72
C SER A 22 -4.18 8.10 2.62
N GLY A 23 -4.88 9.22 2.40
CA GLY A 23 -6.32 9.22 2.11
C GLY A 23 -6.64 8.54 0.76
N GLY A 24 -7.77 7.82 0.69
CA GLY A 24 -8.20 7.14 -0.54
C GLY A 24 -8.48 8.10 -1.70
N ASP A 25 -9.13 9.23 -1.40
CA ASP A 25 -9.47 10.26 -2.39
C ASP A 25 -8.21 10.89 -3.00
N GLU A 26 -7.19 11.13 -2.20
CA GLU A 26 -5.92 11.70 -2.66
C GLU A 26 -5.15 10.72 -3.54
N ILE A 27 -5.14 9.43 -3.17
CA ILE A 27 -4.58 8.37 -4.03
C ILE A 27 -5.32 8.36 -5.37
N ALA A 28 -6.65 8.37 -5.36
CA ALA A 28 -7.44 8.34 -6.59
C ALA A 28 -7.21 9.58 -7.48
N ARG A 29 -7.11 10.77 -6.88
CA ARG A 29 -6.82 12.03 -7.57
C ARG A 29 -5.46 11.97 -8.28
N LEU A 30 -4.39 11.68 -7.54
CA LEU A 30 -3.03 11.58 -8.08
C LEU A 30 -2.92 10.47 -9.12
N TRP A 31 -3.63 9.35 -8.93
CA TRP A 31 -3.69 8.27 -9.90
C TRP A 31 -4.25 8.72 -11.24
N SER A 32 -5.37 9.43 -11.21
CA SER A 32 -6.01 9.99 -12.41
C SER A 32 -5.12 11.02 -13.09
N GLU A 33 -4.48 11.91 -12.34
CA GLU A 33 -3.55 12.92 -12.87
C GLU A 33 -2.27 12.32 -13.47
N ALA A 34 -1.84 11.16 -12.96
CA ALA A 34 -0.69 10.43 -13.49
C ALA A 34 -1.04 9.60 -14.75
N GLY A 35 -2.32 9.39 -15.05
CA GLY A 35 -2.75 8.55 -16.16
C GLY A 35 -2.36 7.08 -16.01
N LEU A 36 -2.26 6.58 -14.77
CA LEU A 36 -1.81 5.22 -14.50
C LEU A 36 -2.87 4.17 -14.85
N PRO A 37 -2.47 2.99 -15.36
CA PRO A 37 -3.40 1.95 -15.73
C PRO A 37 -4.17 1.42 -14.52
N LEU A 38 -5.43 1.04 -14.73
CA LEU A 38 -6.28 0.38 -13.73
C LEU A 38 -6.44 -1.11 -14.00
N GLU A 39 -5.89 -1.60 -15.11
CA GLU A 39 -6.02 -2.99 -15.55
C GLU A 39 -5.18 -3.90 -14.67
N ALA A 40 -5.87 -4.71 -13.88
CA ALA A 40 -5.27 -5.78 -13.09
C ALA A 40 -6.32 -6.85 -12.78
N GLU A 41 -5.90 -8.11 -12.81
CA GLU A 41 -6.67 -9.25 -12.34
C GLU A 41 -6.71 -9.24 -10.80
N LEU A 42 -7.90 -9.38 -10.20
CA LEU A 42 -8.02 -9.55 -8.75
C LEU A 42 -7.73 -11.01 -8.38
N LEU A 43 -6.61 -11.25 -7.71
CA LEU A 43 -6.27 -12.58 -7.18
C LEU A 43 -6.90 -12.82 -5.81
N ARG A 44 -7.12 -11.75 -5.02
CA ARG A 44 -7.78 -11.78 -3.71
C ARG A 44 -8.34 -10.40 -3.37
N GLY A 45 -9.54 -10.35 -2.79
CA GLY A 45 -10.17 -9.09 -2.39
C GLY A 45 -10.49 -8.15 -3.58
N PRO A 46 -10.84 -6.87 -3.34
CA PRO A 46 -10.78 -6.16 -2.07
C PRO A 46 -11.78 -6.68 -1.03
N GLU A 47 -11.28 -7.18 0.09
CA GLU A 47 -12.10 -7.73 1.17
C GLU A 47 -11.78 -7.04 2.50
N THR A 48 -12.83 -6.72 3.24
CA THR A 48 -12.75 -6.05 4.54
C THR A 48 -12.98 -7.08 5.63
N GLY A 49 -12.05 -7.18 6.56
CA GLY A 49 -12.12 -8.07 7.72
C GLY A 49 -11.58 -7.38 8.97
N LEU A 50 -11.29 -8.19 9.98
CA LEU A 50 -10.78 -7.73 11.27
C LEU A 50 -9.37 -8.27 11.50
N VAL A 51 -8.54 -7.47 12.16
CA VAL A 51 -7.25 -7.89 12.70
C VAL A 51 -7.21 -7.61 14.19
N THR A 52 -6.63 -8.53 14.97
CA THR A 52 -6.41 -8.31 16.40
C THR A 52 -5.26 -7.33 16.60
N VAL A 53 -5.53 -6.22 17.30
CA VAL A 53 -4.53 -5.23 17.69
C VAL A 53 -3.87 -5.69 18.99
N ARG A 54 -2.53 -5.75 18.99
CA ARG A 54 -1.75 -6.08 20.19
C ARG A 54 -1.04 -4.86 20.75
N GLY A 55 -1.25 -4.61 22.03
CA GLY A 55 -0.50 -3.64 22.83
C GLY A 55 0.60 -4.33 23.64
N ARG A 56 1.39 -3.54 24.36
CA ARG A 56 2.39 -4.02 25.32
C ARG A 56 2.18 -3.32 26.66
N ILE A 57 2.20 -4.08 27.76
CA ILE A 57 2.01 -3.53 29.12
C ILE A 57 3.06 -2.43 29.38
N GLY A 58 2.63 -1.21 29.71
CA GLY A 58 3.54 -0.09 29.96
C GLY A 58 4.46 0.25 28.77
N GLY A 59 4.08 -0.07 27.53
CA GLY A 59 4.84 0.21 26.30
C GLY A 59 5.97 -0.79 25.98
N GLY A 60 6.60 -1.39 26.98
CA GLY A 60 7.71 -2.34 26.80
C GLY A 60 7.44 -3.78 27.24
N GLY A 61 6.44 -3.99 28.11
CA GLY A 61 6.15 -5.27 28.77
C GLY A 61 5.49 -6.33 27.87
N ALA A 62 4.87 -7.33 28.48
CA ALA A 62 4.27 -8.44 27.76
C ALA A 62 3.18 -8.00 26.76
N PRO A 63 3.04 -8.68 25.60
CA PRO A 63 2.00 -8.37 24.64
C PRO A 63 0.61 -8.80 25.15
N PHE A 64 -0.43 -8.03 24.83
CA PHE A 64 -1.82 -8.38 25.12
C PHE A 64 -2.75 -7.91 24.00
N ASN A 65 -3.92 -8.52 23.86
CA ASN A 65 -4.92 -8.13 22.86
C ASN A 65 -5.68 -6.88 23.36
N VAL A 66 -5.60 -5.78 22.60
CA VAL A 66 -6.27 -4.50 22.91
C VAL A 66 -7.69 -4.49 22.34
N GLY A 67 -7.91 -5.22 21.26
CA GLY A 67 -9.19 -5.30 20.56
C GLY A 67 -8.99 -5.67 19.10
N GLU A 68 -9.94 -5.30 18.26
CA GLU A 68 -9.90 -5.54 16.82
C GLU A 68 -9.95 -4.22 16.04
N ALA A 69 -9.29 -4.20 14.90
CA ALA A 69 -9.36 -3.12 13.94
C ALA A 69 -9.80 -3.64 12.58
N THR A 70 -10.58 -2.83 11.86
CA THR A 70 -10.96 -3.17 10.50
C THR A 70 -9.80 -2.99 9.54
N VAL A 71 -9.58 -3.96 8.67
CA VAL A 71 -8.57 -3.91 7.61
C VAL A 71 -9.21 -4.33 6.30
N THR A 72 -8.88 -3.62 5.22
CA THR A 72 -9.19 -4.02 3.86
C THR A 72 -7.91 -4.45 3.16
N ARG A 73 -7.94 -5.64 2.57
CA ARG A 73 -6.81 -6.21 1.81
C ARG A 73 -7.18 -6.48 0.37
N ALA A 74 -6.23 -6.32 -0.53
CA ALA A 74 -6.35 -6.73 -1.92
C ALA A 74 -5.02 -7.30 -2.43
N THR A 75 -5.11 -8.25 -3.35
CA THR A 75 -3.98 -8.75 -4.13
C THR A 75 -4.38 -8.74 -5.60
N VAL A 76 -3.52 -8.19 -6.44
CA VAL A 76 -3.77 -8.05 -7.88
C VAL A 76 -2.61 -8.58 -8.69
N ARG A 77 -2.86 -8.91 -9.96
CA ARG A 77 -1.83 -9.23 -10.95
C ARG A 77 -1.98 -8.32 -12.17
N LEU A 78 -0.91 -7.66 -12.57
CA LEU A 78 -0.88 -6.88 -13.81
C LEU A 78 -0.80 -7.79 -15.04
N PRO A 79 -1.19 -7.32 -16.24
CA PRO A 79 -0.98 -8.05 -17.49
C PRO A 79 0.48 -8.46 -17.72
N SER A 80 1.43 -7.64 -17.25
CA SER A 80 2.87 -7.88 -17.29
C SER A 80 3.36 -8.95 -16.28
N GLY A 81 2.49 -9.45 -15.42
CA GLY A 81 2.74 -10.57 -14.51
C GLY A 81 3.11 -10.19 -13.07
N GLN A 82 3.46 -8.93 -12.79
CA GLN A 82 3.77 -8.48 -11.44
C GLN A 82 2.54 -8.60 -10.53
N VAL A 83 2.77 -9.11 -9.32
CA VAL A 83 1.73 -9.26 -8.29
C VAL A 83 1.94 -8.19 -7.22
N GLY A 84 0.89 -7.45 -6.94
CA GLY A 84 0.89 -6.40 -5.93
C GLY A 84 -0.11 -6.67 -4.82
N HIS A 85 0.16 -6.11 -3.64
CA HIS A 85 -0.58 -6.35 -2.42
C HIS A 85 -0.91 -5.04 -1.71
N SER A 86 -2.01 -5.06 -0.96
CA SER A 86 -2.34 -4.00 -0.02
C SER A 86 -2.98 -4.54 1.25
N TYR A 87 -2.67 -3.87 2.36
CA TYR A 87 -3.33 -3.99 3.64
C TYR A 87 -3.49 -2.58 4.19
N ALA A 88 -4.72 -2.09 4.30
CA ALA A 88 -5.01 -0.76 4.81
C ALA A 88 -6.03 -0.84 5.95
N LEU A 89 -5.81 -0.05 7.00
CA LEU A 89 -6.80 0.13 8.05
C LEU A 89 -8.08 0.74 7.45
N GLY A 90 -9.22 0.34 8.01
CA GLY A 90 -10.54 0.76 7.57
C GLY A 90 -11.15 -0.13 6.49
N ARG A 91 -12.11 0.46 5.77
CA ARG A 91 -13.09 -0.26 4.92
C ARG A 91 -13.05 0.15 3.45
N ASP A 92 -12.07 0.96 3.09
CA ASP A 92 -11.96 1.53 1.75
C ASP A 92 -11.38 0.49 0.77
N ARG A 93 -12.30 -0.13 0.03
CA ARG A 93 -11.99 -1.13 -1.01
C ARG A 93 -11.34 -0.52 -2.24
N GLN A 94 -11.69 0.71 -2.59
CA GLN A 94 -11.11 1.41 -3.74
C GLN A 94 -9.65 1.73 -3.47
N LYS A 95 -9.35 2.33 -2.31
CA LYS A 95 -7.97 2.54 -1.83
C LYS A 95 -7.18 1.25 -1.79
N ALA A 96 -7.74 0.18 -1.23
CA ALA A 96 -7.04 -1.10 -1.16
C ALA A 96 -6.72 -1.65 -2.56
N LYS A 97 -7.64 -1.55 -3.52
CA LYS A 97 -7.39 -1.97 -4.90
C LYS A 97 -6.29 -1.12 -5.54
N LEU A 98 -6.40 0.20 -5.49
CA LEU A 98 -5.42 1.12 -6.09
C LEU A 98 -4.03 0.92 -5.48
N ALA A 99 -3.94 0.78 -4.15
CA ALA A 99 -2.67 0.53 -3.47
C ALA A 99 -2.03 -0.81 -3.88
N ALA A 100 -2.84 -1.85 -4.14
CA ALA A 100 -2.32 -3.12 -4.63
C ALA A 100 -1.83 -3.03 -6.08
N ILE A 101 -2.51 -2.27 -6.94
CA ILE A 101 -2.04 -1.99 -8.31
C ILE A 101 -0.75 -1.16 -8.25
N ALA A 102 -0.68 -0.16 -7.37
CA ALA A 102 0.51 0.67 -7.17
C ALA A 102 1.72 -0.19 -6.78
N ASP A 103 1.55 -1.12 -5.85
CA ASP A 103 2.59 -2.06 -5.44
C ASP A 103 3.06 -2.96 -6.58
N ALA A 104 2.14 -3.40 -7.45
CA ALA A 104 2.50 -4.17 -8.64
C ALA A 104 3.28 -3.33 -9.66
N LEU A 105 2.81 -2.11 -9.96
CA LEU A 105 3.48 -1.18 -10.89
C LEU A 105 4.84 -0.72 -10.37
N TRP A 106 5.00 -0.57 -9.05
CA TRP A 106 6.27 -0.20 -8.43
C TRP A 106 7.37 -1.25 -8.62
N GLN A 107 6.98 -2.53 -8.79
CA GLN A 107 7.88 -3.62 -9.10
C GLN A 107 8.24 -3.71 -10.59
N ASP A 108 7.43 -3.11 -11.47
CA ASP A 108 7.70 -3.03 -12.89
C ASP A 108 8.69 -1.89 -13.18
N PRO A 109 9.90 -2.17 -13.70
CA PRO A 109 10.87 -1.14 -14.03
C PRO A 109 10.33 -0.03 -14.96
N ALA A 110 9.35 -0.35 -15.83
CA ALA A 110 8.77 0.63 -16.74
C ALA A 110 7.88 1.67 -16.03
N HIS A 111 7.27 1.29 -14.89
CA HIS A 111 6.30 2.13 -14.18
C HIS A 111 6.81 2.63 -12.82
N ARG A 112 7.90 2.08 -12.29
CA ARG A 112 8.42 2.47 -10.96
C ARG A 112 8.63 3.97 -10.81
N ASP A 113 9.27 4.61 -11.79
CA ASP A 113 9.61 6.04 -11.69
C ASP A 113 8.37 6.92 -11.68
N VAL A 114 7.38 6.63 -12.55
CA VAL A 114 6.13 7.39 -12.58
C VAL A 114 5.31 7.19 -11.29
N VAL A 115 5.28 5.96 -10.73
CA VAL A 115 4.61 5.71 -9.44
C VAL A 115 5.29 6.48 -8.31
N GLU A 116 6.62 6.45 -8.24
CA GLU A 116 7.38 7.18 -7.21
C GLU A 116 7.16 8.69 -7.32
N THR A 117 7.30 9.26 -8.50
CA THR A 117 7.30 10.72 -8.70
C THR A 117 5.90 11.33 -8.71
N ARG A 118 4.90 10.62 -9.25
CA ARG A 118 3.54 11.16 -9.46
C ARG A 118 2.55 10.76 -8.38
N VAL A 119 2.83 9.71 -7.61
CA VAL A 119 1.93 9.21 -6.57
C VAL A 119 2.61 9.20 -5.21
N ILE A 120 3.72 8.48 -5.04
CA ILE A 120 4.32 8.29 -3.71
C ILE A 120 4.93 9.57 -3.14
N ALA A 121 5.72 10.31 -3.93
CA ALA A 121 6.37 11.53 -3.45
C ALA A 121 5.37 12.63 -3.04
N PRO A 122 4.32 12.95 -3.83
CA PRO A 122 3.29 13.90 -3.40
C PRO A 122 2.56 13.46 -2.13
N LEU A 123 2.22 12.17 -2.01
CA LEU A 123 1.58 11.64 -0.80
C LEU A 123 2.47 11.77 0.45
N ARG A 124 3.79 11.54 0.31
CA ARG A 124 4.74 11.73 1.42
C ARG A 124 4.82 13.18 1.86
N ALA A 125 4.77 14.12 0.92
CA ALA A 125 4.78 15.55 1.24
C ALA A 125 3.56 15.89 2.13
N VAL A 126 2.36 15.49 1.72
CA VAL A 126 1.12 15.70 2.48
C VAL A 126 1.20 15.05 3.88
N LEU A 127 1.73 13.84 3.99
CA LEU A 127 1.87 13.14 5.29
C LEU A 127 2.90 13.77 6.24
N THR A 128 3.86 14.54 5.72
CA THR A 128 4.87 15.20 6.56
C THR A 128 4.37 16.56 7.08
N GLU A 129 3.40 17.16 6.38
CA GLU A 129 2.79 18.44 6.74
C GLU A 129 1.63 18.29 7.77
N ALA A 130 1.14 17.06 7.97
CA ALA A 130 0.06 16.72 8.89
C ALA A 130 0.55 16.35 10.30
#